data_AF-A0A915ITG3-F1
#
_entry.id   AF-A0A915ITG3-F1
#
_cell.length_a   1.000
_cell.length_b   1.000
_cell.length_c   1.000
_cell.angle_alpha   90.00
_cell.angle_beta   90.00
_cell.angle_gamma   90.00
#
_symmetry.space_group_name_H-M   'P 1'
#
loop_
_entity.id
_entity.type
_entity.pdbx_description
1 polymer ?
#
loop_
_entity_poly.entity_id
_entity_poly.type
_entity_poly.pdbx_seq_one_letter_code
_entity_poly.pdbx_strand_id
1 'polypeptide(L)'
;TLDDNALSDDPSPGGAAVALGLVNATVRPASITGISDQIRERYFYSMADLAVGGRCKCNGHASRCVYDKLGKMVCDCKHNTAGADCEKCKPYFADRPWGRATSEDAHQCMRE
;
A
#
# COMPACT_ATOMS: atom_id res chain seq x y z
N THR A 1 22.79 13.58 6.74
CA THR A 1 23.30 13.34 5.38
C THR A 1 23.62 11.87 5.26
N LEU A 2 23.13 11.24 4.18
CA LEU A 2 23.37 9.85 3.75
C LEU A 2 22.43 8.83 4.45
N ASP A 3 21.50 8.13 3.80
CA ASP A 3 21.29 7.84 2.37
C ASP A 3 19.78 7.74 2.01
N ASP A 4 19.26 8.71 1.26
CA ASP A 4 17.89 8.70 0.70
C ASP A 4 17.73 7.73 -0.50
N ASN A 5 18.55 6.67 -0.58
CA ASN A 5 18.57 5.79 -1.75
C ASN A 5 19.02 4.35 -1.40
N ALA A 6 18.11 3.56 -0.84
CA ALA A 6 18.05 2.10 -0.94
C ALA A 6 16.83 1.62 -0.13
N LEU A 7 15.63 1.66 -0.69
CA LEU A 7 15.10 0.47 -1.36
C LEU A 7 14.27 0.87 -2.59
N SER A 8 14.91 1.59 -3.50
CA SER A 8 14.38 2.05 -4.80
C SER A 8 14.66 1.08 -5.95
N ASP A 9 15.08 -0.16 -5.68
CA ASP A 9 15.34 -1.17 -6.71
C ASP A 9 14.83 -2.56 -6.28
N ASP A 10 13.51 -2.79 -6.36
CA ASP A 10 12.99 -4.16 -6.51
C ASP A 10 12.71 -4.42 -8.00
N PRO A 11 13.49 -5.27 -8.68
CA PRO A 11 13.31 -5.56 -10.10
C PRO A 11 12.25 -6.65 -10.39
N SER A 12 11.37 -7.01 -9.45
CA SER A 12 10.40 -8.10 -9.66
C SER A 12 9.00 -7.63 -10.12
N PRO A 13 8.33 -8.45 -10.96
CA PRO A 13 7.17 -8.02 -11.72
C PRO A 13 5.92 -7.95 -10.83
N GLY A 14 5.44 -6.73 -10.55
CA GLY A 14 4.03 -6.52 -10.19
C GLY A 14 3.71 -5.96 -8.80
N GLY A 15 4.61 -5.20 -8.18
CA GLY A 15 4.32 -4.48 -6.93
C GLY A 15 4.85 -3.04 -6.93
N ALA A 16 3.99 -2.08 -6.60
CA ALA A 16 4.41 -0.69 -6.36
C ALA A 16 4.75 -0.51 -4.87
N ALA A 17 5.98 -0.16 -4.51
CA ALA A 17 6.34 0.06 -3.11
C ALA A 17 5.63 1.29 -2.53
N VAL A 18 5.13 1.18 -1.31
CA VAL A 18 4.62 2.33 -0.53
C VAL A 18 5.47 2.42 0.73
N ALA A 19 6.18 3.53 0.88
CA ALA A 19 6.86 3.90 2.12
C ALA A 19 6.07 5.02 2.79
N LEU A 20 5.55 4.76 4.00
CA LEU A 20 4.98 5.78 4.87
C LEU A 20 6.04 6.18 5.90
N GLY A 21 6.31 7.49 5.98
CA GLY A 21 7.37 8.05 6.81
C GLY A 21 6.96 8.41 8.24
N LEU A 22 7.97 8.36 9.12
CA LEU A 22 8.15 8.90 10.45
C LEU A 22 7.12 9.94 10.96
N VAL A 23 6.44 9.62 12.06
CA VAL A 23 5.78 10.60 12.94
C VAL A 23 6.47 10.60 14.30
N ASN A 24 7.05 11.72 14.71
CA ASN A 24 7.46 11.90 16.10
C ASN A 24 6.22 12.27 16.91
N ALA A 25 5.62 11.29 17.58
CA ALA A 25 4.36 11.45 18.28
C ALA A 25 4.55 11.18 19.77
N THR A 26 4.17 12.17 20.60
CA THR A 26 4.06 11.99 22.05
C THR A 26 2.59 12.05 22.44
N VAL A 27 2.06 10.97 23.01
CA VAL A 27 0.65 10.86 23.42
C VAL A 27 0.56 10.80 24.94
N ARG A 28 -0.29 11.65 25.51
CA ARG A 28 -0.63 11.66 26.94
C ARG A 28 -2.08 11.19 27.12
N PRO A 29 -2.35 10.26 28.05
CA PRO A 29 -3.71 9.86 28.34
C PRO A 29 -4.48 11.02 28.99
N ALA A 30 -5.71 11.26 28.53
CA ALA A 30 -6.51 12.43 28.94
C ALA A 30 -6.97 12.35 30.41
N SER A 31 -7.18 11.14 30.95
CA SER A 31 -7.58 10.96 32.35
C SER A 31 -7.34 9.51 32.78
N ILE A 32 -6.32 9.29 33.61
CA ILE A 32 -6.19 8.03 34.35
C ILE A 32 -6.81 8.27 35.72
N THR A 33 -7.96 7.67 35.98
CA THR A 33 -8.63 7.75 37.28
C THR A 33 -7.82 6.99 38.34
N GLY A 34 -7.61 7.59 39.51
CA GLY A 34 -6.97 6.93 40.66
C GLY A 34 -5.45 7.06 40.76
N ILE A 35 -4.82 7.94 39.97
CA ILE A 35 -3.40 8.30 40.12
C ILE A 35 -3.23 9.80 40.37
N SER A 36 -2.18 10.17 41.10
CA SER A 36 -1.90 11.59 41.43
C SER A 36 -1.41 12.37 40.20
N ASP A 37 -1.58 13.70 40.21
CA ASP A 37 -1.13 14.57 39.11
C ASP A 37 0.38 14.45 38.83
N GLN A 38 1.20 14.23 39.87
CA GLN A 38 2.65 14.01 39.73
C GLN A 38 3.01 12.70 39.01
N ILE A 39 2.11 11.72 39.04
CA ILE A 39 2.25 10.45 38.31
C ILE A 39 1.74 10.66 36.87
N ARG A 40 0.64 11.38 36.70
CA ARG A 40 0.05 11.72 35.40
C ARG A 40 1.00 12.49 34.48
N GLU A 41 1.85 13.37 35.02
CA GLU A 41 2.84 14.11 34.22
C GLU A 41 3.96 13.24 33.64
N ARG A 42 4.19 12.05 34.23
CA ARG A 42 5.27 11.13 33.82
C ARG A 42 4.79 9.96 32.95
N TYR A 43 3.47 9.73 32.85
CA TYR A 43 2.90 8.74 31.94
C TYR A 43 2.66 9.35 30.56
N PHE A 44 3.56 9.06 29.63
CA PHE A 44 3.41 9.39 28.22
C PHE A 44 3.96 8.26 27.35
N TYR A 45 3.41 8.14 26.15
CA TYR A 45 3.95 7.26 25.10
C TYR A 45 4.65 8.13 24.07
N SER A 46 5.85 7.76 23.65
CA SER A 46 6.60 8.47 22.59
C SER A 46 7.01 7.49 21.51
N MET A 47 6.79 7.85 20.24
CA MET A 47 7.27 7.10 19.08
C MET A 47 8.28 7.96 18.31
N ALA A 48 9.47 7.41 18.05
CA ALA A 48 10.54 8.10 17.32
C ALA A 48 10.45 7.87 15.81
N ASP A 49 10.13 6.64 15.40
CA ASP A 49 9.94 6.24 14.01
C ASP A 49 8.86 5.17 13.89
N LEU A 50 8.05 5.28 12.86
CA LEU A 50 7.13 4.25 12.41
C LEU A 50 7.22 4.17 10.88
N ALA A 51 7.91 3.15 10.39
CA ALA A 51 7.96 2.81 8.98
C ALA A 51 7.06 1.61 8.71
N VAL A 52 6.18 1.72 7.71
CA VAL A 52 5.38 0.59 7.19
C VAL A 52 5.83 0.32 5.77
N GLY A 53 6.56 -0.77 5.59
CA GLY A 53 6.95 -1.27 4.29
C GLY A 53 5.85 -2.12 3.66
N GLY A 54 5.58 -1.92 2.39
CA GLY A 54 4.61 -2.73 1.67
C GLY A 54 4.60 -2.45 0.16
N ARG A 55 3.81 -3.25 -0.54
CA ARG A 55 3.53 -3.04 -1.97
C ARG A 55 2.03 -2.94 -2.21
N CYS A 56 1.65 -2.18 -3.22
CA CYS A 56 0.29 -2.21 -3.72
C CYS A 56 -0.12 -3.61 -4.18
N LYS A 57 -1.35 -3.99 -3.83
CA LYS A 57 -1.94 -5.26 -4.23
C LYS A 57 -2.58 -5.13 -5.62
N CYS A 58 -1.77 -5.20 -6.67
CA CYS A 58 -2.27 -5.09 -8.06
C CYS A 58 -2.49 -6.44 -8.75
N ASN A 59 -2.51 -7.54 -7.98
CA ASN A 59 -2.67 -8.90 -8.50
C ASN A 59 -1.69 -9.29 -9.63
N GLY A 60 -0.53 -8.63 -9.70
CA GLY A 60 0.47 -8.82 -10.75
C GLY A 60 0.07 -8.22 -12.12
N HIS A 61 -1.01 -7.44 -12.19
CA HIS A 61 -1.43 -6.75 -13.42
C HIS A 61 -1.08 -5.27 -13.46
N ALA A 62 -0.28 -4.75 -12.52
CA ALA A 62 0.28 -3.41 -12.61
C ALA A 62 1.67 -3.35 -11.95
N SER A 63 2.53 -2.49 -12.48
CA SER A 63 3.86 -2.21 -11.92
C SER A 63 3.88 -1.00 -10.98
N ARG A 64 2.82 -0.19 -10.96
CA ARG A 64 2.74 1.05 -10.17
C ARG A 64 1.33 1.35 -9.68
N CYS A 65 1.25 2.16 -8.64
CA CYS A 65 0.03 2.77 -8.14
C CYS A 65 0.00 4.27 -8.40
N VAL A 66 -1.20 4.82 -8.51
CA VAL A 66 -1.47 6.24 -8.72
C VAL A 66 -2.62 6.69 -7.83
N TYR A 67 -2.69 7.98 -7.52
CA TYR A 67 -3.87 8.56 -6.91
C TYR A 67 -4.95 8.78 -7.97
N ASP A 68 -6.17 8.32 -7.70
CA ASP A 68 -7.33 8.62 -8.52
C ASP A 68 -7.83 10.07 -8.30
N LYS A 69 -8.89 10.46 -9.02
CA LYS A 69 -9.49 11.79 -8.91
C LYS A 69 -10.08 12.08 -7.51
N LEU A 70 -10.31 11.05 -6.71
CA LEU A 70 -10.85 11.13 -5.35
C LEU A 70 -9.75 11.05 -4.28
N GLY A 71 -8.47 11.00 -4.69
CA GLY A 71 -7.32 10.89 -3.78
C GLY A 71 -7.11 9.50 -3.21
N LYS A 72 -7.70 8.45 -3.80
CA LYS A 72 -7.47 7.06 -3.40
C LYS A 72 -6.31 6.46 -4.20
N MET A 73 -5.44 5.74 -3.51
CA MET A 73 -4.36 4.98 -4.17
C MET A 73 -4.96 3.77 -4.89
N VAL A 74 -4.76 3.69 -6.21
CA VAL A 74 -5.27 2.62 -7.09
C VAL A 74 -4.17 2.14 -8.04
N CYS A 75 -4.28 0.92 -8.53
CA CYS A 75 -3.32 0.35 -9.48
C CYS A 75 -3.48 0.93 -10.90
N ASP A 76 -2.37 1.18 -11.61
CA ASP A 76 -2.38 1.47 -13.05
C ASP A 76 -2.49 0.16 -13.87
N CYS A 77 -3.69 -0.41 -13.88
CA CYS A 77 -3.95 -1.75 -14.42
C CYS A 77 -3.58 -1.94 -15.90
N LYS A 78 -2.90 -3.05 -16.19
CA LYS A 78 -2.54 -3.61 -17.50
C LYS A 78 -3.27 -4.93 -17.73
N HIS A 79 -2.84 -5.72 -18.72
CA HIS A 79 -3.39 -7.07 -18.99
C HIS A 79 -4.92 -7.11 -19.18
N ASN A 80 -5.49 -6.02 -19.70
CA ASN A 80 -6.93 -5.81 -19.86
C ASN A 80 -7.76 -5.97 -18.58
N THR A 81 -7.14 -5.72 -17.42
CA THR A 81 -7.81 -5.71 -16.12
C THR A 81 -8.25 -4.31 -15.70
N ALA A 82 -9.15 -4.24 -14.74
CA ALA A 82 -9.73 -3.04 -14.16
C ALA A 82 -10.06 -3.29 -12.67
N GLY A 83 -10.45 -2.22 -11.98
CA GLY A 83 -10.65 -2.24 -10.53
C GLY A 83 -9.51 -1.56 -9.79
N ALA A 84 -9.66 -1.38 -8.47
CA ALA A 84 -8.65 -0.70 -7.66
C ALA A 84 -7.37 -1.55 -7.52
N ASP A 85 -7.56 -2.88 -7.48
CA ASP A 85 -6.52 -3.89 -7.30
C ASP A 85 -6.28 -4.71 -8.59
N CYS A 86 -6.88 -4.30 -9.71
CA CYS A 86 -6.92 -5.06 -10.95
C CYS A 86 -7.64 -6.43 -10.82
N GLU A 87 -8.70 -6.46 -10.03
CA GLU A 87 -9.44 -7.66 -9.61
C GLU A 87 -10.53 -8.14 -10.58
N LYS A 88 -10.67 -7.50 -11.75
CA LYS A 88 -11.67 -7.86 -12.76
C LYS A 88 -11.18 -7.54 -14.17
N CYS A 89 -11.78 -8.17 -15.17
CA CYS A 89 -11.55 -7.80 -16.56
C CYS A 89 -12.22 -6.48 -16.92
N LYS A 90 -11.64 -5.77 -17.89
CA LYS A 90 -12.29 -4.65 -18.56
C LYS A 90 -13.56 -5.12 -19.28
N PRO A 91 -14.55 -4.23 -19.50
CA PRO A 91 -15.65 -4.52 -20.39
C PRO A 91 -15.15 -5.02 -21.75
N TYR A 92 -15.81 -6.05 -22.30
CA TYR A 92 -15.46 -6.70 -23.58
C TYR A 92 -14.16 -7.54 -23.59
N PHE A 93 -13.56 -7.80 -22.43
CA PHE A 93 -12.41 -8.70 -22.30
C PHE A 93 -12.72 -9.89 -21.36
N ALA A 94 -13.88 -10.52 -21.50
CA ALA A 94 -14.38 -11.54 -20.57
C ALA A 94 -14.51 -12.95 -21.20
N ASP A 95 -13.78 -13.23 -22.27
CA ASP A 95 -13.79 -14.54 -22.95
C ASP A 95 -13.30 -15.70 -22.10
N ARG A 96 -12.48 -15.38 -21.09
CA ARG A 96 -12.08 -16.31 -20.05
C ARG A 96 -12.27 -15.68 -18.68
N PRO A 97 -12.45 -16.50 -17.63
CA PRO A 97 -12.48 -16.00 -16.27
C PRO A 97 -11.20 -15.21 -15.94
N TRP A 98 -11.35 -14.16 -15.13
CA TRP A 98 -10.21 -13.44 -14.58
C TRP A 98 -9.35 -14.38 -13.73
N GLY A 99 -8.04 -14.20 -13.78
CA GLY A 99 -7.08 -14.89 -12.92
C GLY A 99 -5.96 -13.95 -12.52
N ARG A 100 -5.49 -14.09 -11.28
CA ARG A 100 -4.31 -13.36 -10.79
C ARG A 100 -3.07 -13.81 -11.56
N ALA A 101 -2.20 -12.88 -11.95
CA ALA A 101 -0.93 -13.24 -12.58
C ALA A 101 -0.03 -14.08 -11.66
N THR A 102 0.68 -15.04 -12.25
CA THR A 102 1.75 -15.81 -11.62
C THR A 102 3.10 -15.47 -12.26
N SER A 103 4.18 -16.12 -11.81
CA SER A 103 5.49 -15.98 -12.44
C SER A 103 5.54 -16.57 -13.86
N GLU A 104 4.63 -17.48 -14.19
CA GLU A 104 4.59 -18.23 -15.44
C GLU A 104 3.58 -17.67 -16.44
N ASP A 105 2.41 -17.21 -15.97
CA ASP A 105 1.35 -16.67 -16.82
C ASP A 105 0.81 -15.35 -16.25
N ALA A 106 0.77 -14.32 -17.11
CA ALA A 106 0.19 -13.02 -16.79
C ALA A 106 -1.33 -13.06 -16.55
N HIS A 107 -1.99 -14.15 -16.96
CA HIS A 107 -3.44 -14.35 -16.87
C HIS A 107 -4.25 -13.16 -17.40
N GLN A 108 -3.78 -12.58 -18.52
CA GLN A 108 -4.42 -11.41 -19.11
C GLN A 108 -5.85 -11.70 -19.58
N CYS A 109 -6.73 -10.71 -19.46
CA CYS A 109 -8.09 -10.80 -19.95
C CYS A 109 -8.12 -10.72 -21.49
N MET A 110 -8.96 -11.56 -22.10
CA MET A 110 -9.02 -11.80 -23.56
C MET A 110 -10.36 -11.35 -24.13
N ARG A 111 -10.36 -10.96 -25.40
CA ARG A 111 -11.55 -10.64 -26.19
C ARG A 111 -11.78 -11.73 -27.24
N GLU A 112 -13.03 -11.93 -27.62
CA GLU A 112 -13.43 -12.74 -28.78
C GLU A 112 -12.94 -12.15 -30.10
#